data_AF-Q1G9L9-F1
#
_entry.id   AF-Q1G9L9-F1
#
_cell.length_a   1.000
_cell.length_b   1.000
_cell.length_c   1.000
_cell.angle_alpha   90.00
_cell.angle_beta   90.00
_cell.angle_gamma   90.00
#
_symmetry.space_group_name_H-M   'P 1'
#
loop_
_entity.id
_entity.type
_entity.pdbx_description
1 polymer ?
#
loop_
_entity_poly.entity_id
_entity_poly.type
_entity_poly.pdbx_seq_one_letter_code
_entity_poly.pdbx_strand_id
1 'polypeptide(L)'
;MHLAEVADYIQSKYGIEASYVDLAGQTLAAVTVPGANESFALLLKKDGRETVELKAGSLAKFLVAQPAFGPAVFMQDLAWIRVDLDNPALNDRFFYKTLDSAYQSSRPLEAAKNTAEDRQEHEIYLLDDEGEDFQEEVIPKRPAFFKDSDFDRLLAEKGQPVIPEGIRQMQESYDYLAVPRRESNFYRQGMLMANYEDDFAQMVPINKQRPVYHDLTVDQLRSYFSWRTKFRQGKYKPAPAAYVYLLASELVCQIGVKDKADGLRQLRLLFAKCVEQKDISTSWQEKHILQNYLVYYGFALEEIRPDFADELMRGEVYHNLLSGEASGQELYQAICCLSSYLPKNNPLLKKEPEKFYELLAQVWQEVRLNPYQLLKLLVGEKTTLPVEMFADTVFFSLDPVKDAELILGPGLVYRCQGGQWSNEVYWPSGRQRQLLANFMHEFDRLSRQAFKQGRALKEKDLPPAFKQAIVQGIADYQEILIERARPKVKINLASLDQIRSDAAETKESLLTEEERQLEAEEAERITSESNKQVSESSATEEKMTKDIDETAASGLGLDENEEQLLLALFSGQPYQDFLLQRHLLLSVVVDQINEKIFDEIGDAVIDCDGQKAEIVEDYRSDLADLLGIEEK
;
A
#
# COMPACT_ATOMS: atom_id res chain seq x y z
N MET A 1 12.72 36.85 23.86
CA MET A 1 12.65 36.95 22.39
C MET A 1 11.19 36.81 21.98
N HIS A 2 10.75 37.47 20.92
CA HIS A 2 9.37 37.38 20.44
C HIS A 2 9.27 36.73 19.06
N LEU A 3 8.12 36.11 18.75
CA LEU A 3 7.89 35.49 17.42
C LEU A 3 8.01 36.48 16.27
N ALA A 4 7.66 37.75 16.50
CA ALA A 4 7.84 38.80 15.50
C ALA A 4 9.32 38.98 15.13
N GLU A 5 10.23 38.95 16.10
CA GLU A 5 11.68 39.06 15.87
C GLU A 5 12.20 37.86 15.07
N VAL A 6 11.67 36.66 15.35
CA VAL A 6 12.02 35.44 14.61
C VAL A 6 11.48 35.47 13.18
N ALA A 7 10.25 35.95 12.98
CA ALA A 7 9.66 36.10 11.66
C ALA A 7 10.42 37.14 10.82
N ASP A 8 10.78 38.28 11.40
CA ASP A 8 11.60 39.31 10.76
C ASP A 8 12.98 38.77 10.38
N TYR A 9 13.59 37.95 11.24
CA TYR A 9 14.84 37.27 10.94
C TYR A 9 14.71 36.31 9.76
N ILE A 10 13.66 35.50 9.73
CA ILE A 10 13.39 34.54 8.63
C ILE A 10 13.13 35.30 7.32
N GLN A 11 12.35 36.37 7.35
CA GLN A 11 12.05 37.17 6.15
C GLN A 11 13.30 37.90 5.65
N SER A 12 14.07 38.54 6.53
CA SER A 12 15.27 39.31 6.15
C SER A 12 16.41 38.42 5.67
N LYS A 13 16.59 37.23 6.25
CA LYS A 13 17.70 36.34 5.91
C LYS A 13 17.37 35.32 4.82
N TYR A 14 16.14 34.80 4.80
CA TYR A 14 15.74 33.73 3.86
C TYR A 14 14.77 34.19 2.78
N GLY A 15 14.22 35.40 2.89
CA GLY A 15 13.20 35.89 1.97
C GLY A 15 11.87 35.15 2.09
N ILE A 16 11.59 34.51 3.23
CA ILE A 16 10.37 33.73 3.45
C ILE A 16 9.42 34.51 4.35
N GLU A 17 8.20 34.75 3.88
CA GLU A 17 7.15 35.35 4.70
C GLU A 17 6.39 34.28 5.50
N ALA A 18 6.30 34.48 6.81
CA ALA A 18 5.52 33.61 7.69
C ALA A 18 4.03 33.95 7.58
N SER A 19 3.25 33.04 6.99
CA SER A 19 1.79 33.16 6.90
C SER A 19 1.14 32.53 8.13
N TYR A 20 0.50 33.35 8.97
CA TYR A 20 -0.13 32.90 10.21
C TYR A 20 -1.59 32.48 9.99
N VAL A 21 -1.98 31.38 10.61
CA VAL A 21 -3.34 30.84 10.65
C VAL A 21 -3.75 30.69 12.11
N ASP A 22 -4.97 31.15 12.42
CA ASP A 22 -5.56 30.98 13.75
C ASP A 22 -6.42 29.71 13.79
N LEU A 23 -6.05 28.78 14.67
CA LEU A 23 -6.73 27.50 14.86
C LEU A 23 -7.01 27.27 16.34
N ALA A 24 -8.29 27.20 16.71
CA ALA A 24 -8.75 26.84 18.06
C ALA A 24 -8.07 27.61 19.22
N GLY A 25 -7.84 28.91 19.05
CA GLY A 25 -7.21 29.78 20.07
C GLY A 25 -5.68 29.74 20.09
N GLN A 26 -5.06 29.14 19.08
CA GLN A 26 -3.61 29.11 18.85
C GLN A 26 -3.29 29.72 17.49
N THR A 27 -2.31 30.61 17.44
CA THR A 27 -1.79 31.18 16.19
C THR A 27 -0.56 30.37 15.77
N LEU A 28 -0.54 29.92 14.51
CA LEU A 28 0.50 29.07 13.95
C LEU A 28 0.95 29.62 12.60
N ALA A 29 2.26 29.66 12.33
CA ALA A 29 2.80 29.77 10.98
C ALA A 29 3.77 28.62 10.69
N ALA A 30 3.53 27.91 9.58
CA ALA A 30 4.47 26.92 9.08
C ALA A 30 5.43 27.58 8.08
N VAL A 31 6.74 27.38 8.28
CA VAL A 31 7.77 27.99 7.45
C VAL A 31 8.47 26.89 6.65
N THR A 32 8.35 27.00 5.34
CA THR A 32 8.84 26.03 4.38
C THR A 32 9.90 26.69 3.50
N VAL A 33 10.98 25.97 3.23
CA VAL A 33 12.01 26.44 2.30
C VAL A 33 11.43 26.48 0.89
N PRO A 34 11.69 27.52 0.07
CA PRO A 34 11.26 27.52 -1.33
C PRO A 34 11.71 26.25 -2.06
N GLY A 35 10.76 25.57 -2.70
CA GLY A 35 10.99 24.30 -3.40
C GLY A 35 10.95 23.03 -2.52
N ALA A 36 10.85 23.14 -1.19
CA ALA A 36 10.70 22.00 -0.30
C ALA A 36 9.23 21.64 -0.07
N ASN A 37 8.95 20.34 0.07
CA ASN A 37 7.60 19.84 0.37
C ASN A 37 7.29 19.83 1.88
N GLU A 38 8.28 20.10 2.73
CA GLU A 38 8.13 20.02 4.19
C GLU A 38 8.63 21.29 4.87
N SER A 39 7.92 21.73 5.92
CA SER A 39 8.34 22.84 6.75
C SER A 39 9.56 22.48 7.60
N PHE A 40 10.44 23.45 7.81
CA PHE A 40 11.62 23.29 8.68
C PHE A 40 11.41 23.94 10.05
N ALA A 41 10.47 24.88 10.14
CA ALA A 41 10.12 25.57 11.37
C ALA A 41 8.60 25.79 11.49
N LEU A 42 8.08 25.71 12.71
CA LEU A 42 6.72 26.13 13.06
C LEU A 42 6.78 27.19 14.14
N LEU A 43 6.15 28.34 13.89
CA LEU A 43 6.02 29.45 14.83
C LEU A 43 4.67 29.35 15.52
N LEU A 44 4.67 29.15 16.83
CA LEU A 44 3.48 28.78 17.61
C LEU A 44 3.25 29.77 18.75
N LYS A 45 2.07 30.37 18.80
CA LYS A 45 1.60 31.20 19.91
C LYS A 45 0.33 30.63 20.53
N LYS A 46 0.41 30.20 21.78
CA LYS A 46 -0.72 29.61 22.51
C LYS A 46 -0.75 30.09 23.95
N ASP A 47 -1.91 30.56 24.42
CA ASP A 47 -2.13 31.01 25.80
C ASP A 47 -1.08 32.05 26.27
N GLY A 48 -0.66 32.94 25.36
CA GLY A 48 0.35 33.98 25.63
C GLY A 48 1.80 33.49 25.64
N ARG A 49 2.07 32.19 25.43
CA ARG A 49 3.41 31.64 25.29
C ARG A 49 3.83 31.57 23.83
N GLU A 50 5.05 32.00 23.57
CA GLU A 50 5.65 32.03 22.25
C GLU A 50 6.73 30.96 22.12
N THR A 51 6.53 30.03 21.18
CA THR A 51 7.41 28.87 20.98
C THR A 51 7.69 28.65 19.50
N VAL A 52 8.86 28.09 19.20
CA VAL A 52 9.24 27.68 17.84
C VAL A 52 9.58 26.21 17.84
N GLU A 53 8.99 25.43 16.94
CA GLU A 53 9.42 24.06 16.70
C GLU A 53 10.31 24.00 15.47
N LEU A 54 11.46 23.33 15.58
CA LEU A 54 12.48 23.26 14.55
C LEU A 54 12.79 21.81 14.19
N LYS A 55 12.96 21.54 12.89
CA LYS A 55 13.42 20.24 12.40
C LYS A 55 14.95 20.15 12.56
N ALA A 56 15.40 19.45 13.59
CA ALA A 56 16.81 19.31 13.94
C ALA A 56 17.40 17.93 13.61
N GLY A 57 16.60 17.01 13.09
CA GLY A 57 17.07 15.69 12.63
C GLY A 57 17.74 14.88 13.75
N SER A 58 18.91 14.32 13.45
CA SER A 58 19.68 13.52 14.42
C SER A 58 20.21 14.31 15.62
N LEU A 59 20.30 15.65 15.51
CA LEU A 59 20.76 16.54 16.57
C LEU A 59 19.68 16.80 17.63
N ALA A 60 18.40 16.51 17.33
CA ALA A 60 17.28 16.76 18.23
C ALA A 60 17.50 16.17 19.62
N LYS A 61 18.03 14.94 19.72
CA LYS A 61 18.31 14.24 20.99
C LYS A 61 19.26 15.01 21.92
N PHE A 62 20.19 15.78 21.35
CA PHE A 62 21.16 16.56 22.12
C PHE A 62 20.63 17.95 22.45
N LEU A 63 19.86 18.54 21.53
CA LEU A 63 19.32 19.89 21.67
C LEU A 63 18.17 19.93 22.68
N VAL A 64 17.34 18.89 22.78
CA VAL A 64 16.26 18.79 23.78
C VAL A 64 16.77 18.89 25.23
N ALA A 65 18.03 18.55 25.48
CA ALA A 65 18.65 18.63 26.81
C ALA A 65 19.17 20.04 27.17
N GLN A 66 19.14 21.00 26.23
CA GLN A 66 19.65 22.36 26.46
C GLN A 66 18.61 23.24 27.17
N PRO A 67 19.05 24.23 27.98
CA PRO A 67 18.15 25.20 28.60
C PRO A 67 17.30 25.92 27.54
N ALA A 68 15.99 26.05 27.78
CA ALA A 68 14.98 26.60 26.86
C ALA A 68 14.61 25.74 25.63
N PHE A 69 15.23 24.56 25.48
CA PHE A 69 14.86 23.58 24.47
C PHE A 69 14.10 22.41 25.10
N GLY A 70 13.26 21.76 24.32
CA GLY A 70 12.44 20.64 24.78
C GLY A 70 11.93 19.77 23.63
N PRO A 71 11.23 18.67 23.93
CA PRO A 71 10.60 17.86 22.90
C PRO A 71 9.51 18.67 22.18
N ALA A 72 9.40 18.46 20.87
CA ALA A 72 8.29 19.00 20.08
C ALA A 72 6.95 18.49 20.61
N VAL A 73 5.93 19.34 20.55
CA VAL A 73 4.57 19.10 21.05
C VAL A 73 3.59 19.03 19.88
N PHE A 74 3.79 19.87 18.86
CA PHE A 74 2.95 19.90 17.67
C PHE A 74 3.42 18.84 16.66
N MET A 75 4.69 18.88 16.28
CA MET A 75 5.29 17.84 15.44
C MET A 75 5.65 16.64 16.32
N GLN A 76 4.84 15.57 16.26
CA GLN A 76 5.05 14.32 17.01
C GLN A 76 6.19 13.45 16.43
N ASP A 77 7.28 14.08 16.01
CA ASP A 77 8.46 13.45 15.42
C ASP A 77 9.70 13.75 16.29
N LEU A 78 10.49 12.71 16.57
CA LEU A 78 11.72 12.79 17.36
C LEU A 78 12.83 13.62 16.70
N ALA A 79 12.71 13.91 15.40
CA ALA A 79 13.59 14.83 14.69
C ALA A 79 13.29 16.31 14.97
N TRP A 80 12.17 16.61 15.64
CA TRP A 80 11.75 17.97 15.94
C TRP A 80 12.01 18.34 17.40
N ILE A 81 12.34 19.60 17.61
CA ILE A 81 12.58 20.19 18.93
C ILE A 81 11.73 21.42 19.13
N ARG A 82 11.26 21.65 20.35
CA ARG A 82 10.61 22.89 20.77
C ARG A 82 11.63 23.84 21.38
N VAL A 83 11.50 25.12 21.08
CA VAL A 83 12.23 26.22 21.71
C VAL A 83 11.23 27.15 22.37
N ASP A 84 11.41 27.40 23.66
CA ASP A 84 10.57 28.32 24.45
C ASP A 84 11.17 29.73 24.41
N LEU A 85 10.57 30.66 23.64
CA LEU A 85 11.13 32.01 23.41
C LEU A 85 11.07 32.92 24.63
N ASP A 86 10.10 32.64 25.51
CA ASP A 86 9.89 33.36 26.77
C ASP A 86 10.83 32.89 27.90
N ASN A 87 11.66 31.87 27.64
CA ASN A 87 12.55 31.32 28.66
C ASN A 87 13.79 32.20 28.84
N PRO A 88 14.08 32.73 30.05
CA PRO A 88 15.21 33.63 30.28
C PRO A 88 16.58 32.96 30.13
N ALA A 89 16.64 31.63 30.08
CA ALA A 89 17.86 30.88 29.82
C ALA A 89 18.13 30.66 28.31
N LEU A 90 17.27 31.15 27.42
CA LEU A 90 17.47 31.05 25.99
C LEU A 90 18.69 31.87 25.56
N ASN A 91 19.61 31.22 24.85
CA ASN A 91 20.74 31.89 24.22
C ASN A 91 20.38 32.23 22.78
N ASP A 92 20.09 33.50 22.50
CA ASP A 92 19.64 33.99 21.20
C ASP A 92 20.59 33.59 20.06
N ARG A 93 21.91 33.72 20.27
CA ARG A 93 22.93 33.37 19.25
C ARG A 93 22.90 31.88 18.93
N PHE A 94 22.69 31.03 19.95
CA PHE A 94 22.59 29.59 19.77
C PHE A 94 21.27 29.19 19.10
N PHE A 95 20.18 29.85 19.45
CA PHE A 95 18.88 29.66 18.82
C PHE A 95 18.92 29.98 17.32
N TYR A 96 19.41 31.17 16.93
CA TYR A 96 19.49 31.54 15.51
C TYR A 96 20.41 30.61 14.72
N LYS A 97 21.54 30.17 15.27
CA LYS A 97 22.37 29.12 14.63
C LYS A 97 21.63 27.80 14.43
N THR A 98 20.78 27.42 15.38
CA THR A 98 19.98 26.20 15.29
C THR A 98 18.88 26.33 14.24
N LEU A 99 18.23 27.49 14.18
CA LEU A 99 17.27 27.84 13.13
C LEU A 99 17.91 27.82 11.73
N ASP A 100 19.12 28.38 11.60
CA ASP A 100 19.89 28.37 10.35
C ASP A 100 20.22 26.95 9.90
N SER A 101 20.65 26.11 10.83
CA SER A 101 20.95 24.70 10.54
C SER A 101 19.69 23.95 10.08
N ALA A 102 18.55 24.17 10.74
CA ALA A 102 17.27 23.58 10.35
C ALA A 102 16.87 24.00 8.93
N TYR A 103 17.00 25.28 8.60
CA TYR A 103 16.75 25.81 7.26
C TYR A 103 17.66 25.17 6.20
N GLN A 104 18.98 25.15 6.42
CA GLN A 104 19.95 24.57 5.47
C GLN A 104 19.70 23.07 5.24
N SER A 105 19.38 22.33 6.30
CA SER A 105 19.10 20.88 6.21
C SER A 105 17.82 20.55 5.45
N SER A 106 16.93 21.53 5.30
CA SER A 106 15.61 21.38 4.68
C SER A 106 15.54 21.99 3.27
N ARG A 107 16.67 22.48 2.73
CA ARG A 107 16.78 22.89 1.33
C ARG A 107 16.63 21.65 0.42
N PRO A 108 15.80 21.73 -0.63
CA PRO A 108 15.78 20.69 -1.65
C PRO A 108 17.17 20.57 -2.25
N LEU A 109 17.67 19.35 -2.44
CA LEU A 109 18.79 19.10 -3.34
C LEU A 109 18.31 19.38 -4.77
N GLU A 110 18.26 20.65 -5.18
CA GLU A 110 18.27 20.95 -6.60
C GLU A 110 19.58 20.41 -7.16
N ALA A 111 19.50 19.75 -8.31
CA ALA A 111 20.65 19.37 -9.12
C ALA A 111 21.34 20.64 -9.65
N ALA A 112 22.00 21.38 -8.77
CA ALA A 112 22.77 22.55 -9.10
C ALA A 112 23.99 22.10 -9.89
N LYS A 113 24.05 22.54 -11.15
CA LYS A 113 25.23 22.46 -11.98
C LYS A 113 26.41 23.04 -11.21
N ASN A 114 27.45 22.22 -11.04
CA ASN A 114 28.75 22.63 -10.50
C ASN A 114 29.30 23.82 -11.29
N THR A 115 29.07 25.05 -10.84
CA THR A 115 29.82 26.23 -11.25
C THR A 115 30.83 26.59 -10.17
N ALA A 116 32.04 26.92 -10.61
CA ALA A 116 33.24 27.04 -9.80
C ALA A 116 33.25 28.20 -8.79
N GLU A 117 32.17 28.99 -8.70
CA GLU A 117 32.04 30.15 -7.82
C GLU A 117 31.57 29.80 -6.40
N ASP A 118 30.93 28.65 -6.20
CA ASP A 118 30.39 28.22 -4.89
C ASP A 118 31.45 27.62 -3.94
N ARG A 119 32.73 27.64 -4.33
CA ARG A 119 33.85 27.19 -3.49
C ARG A 119 34.29 28.23 -2.45
N GLN A 120 33.70 29.43 -2.43
CA GLN A 120 34.14 30.52 -1.55
C GLN A 120 33.39 30.64 -0.22
N GLU A 121 32.25 29.98 0.02
CA GLU A 121 31.48 30.21 1.26
C GLU A 121 31.82 29.29 2.44
N HIS A 122 32.82 28.41 2.31
CA HIS A 122 33.38 27.66 3.44
C HIS A 122 34.78 28.18 3.82
N GLU A 123 34.92 29.48 4.00
CA GLU A 123 36.07 30.03 4.71
C GLU A 123 35.86 29.91 6.23
N ILE A 124 36.86 29.33 6.89
CA ILE A 124 37.02 29.37 8.34
C ILE A 124 37.26 30.84 8.70
N TYR A 125 36.31 31.50 9.34
CA TYR A 125 36.55 32.79 9.99
C TYR A 125 37.55 32.58 11.13
N LEU A 126 38.81 32.93 10.89
CA LEU A 126 39.73 33.27 11.97
C LEU A 126 39.18 34.54 12.64
N LEU A 127 38.98 34.47 13.96
CA LEU A 127 38.58 35.63 14.75
C LEU A 127 39.66 36.71 14.62
N ASP A 128 39.25 37.96 14.42
CA ASP A 128 40.15 39.11 14.51
C ASP A 128 40.80 39.13 15.90
N ASP A 129 42.12 38.92 15.92
CA ASP A 129 42.96 39.09 17.11
C ASP A 129 42.95 40.58 17.48
N GLU A 130 42.42 40.89 18.67
CA GLU A 130 42.68 42.19 19.30
C GLU A 130 44.15 42.25 19.71
N GLY A 131 44.98 42.77 18.80
CA GLY A 131 46.23 43.48 19.06
C GLY A 131 47.21 42.84 20.05
N GLU A 132 48.01 41.88 19.57
CA GLU A 132 49.38 41.71 20.06
C GLU A 132 50.35 41.73 18.87
N ASP A 133 51.39 42.56 18.98
CA ASP A 133 52.39 42.86 17.95
C ASP A 133 53.11 41.58 17.47
N PHE A 134 52.62 40.97 16.39
CA PHE A 134 53.30 39.88 15.71
C PHE A 134 54.52 40.41 14.95
N GLN A 135 55.72 39.95 15.34
CA GLN A 135 56.93 40.11 14.53
C GLN A 135 57.20 38.82 13.77
N GLU A 136 57.36 38.92 12.45
CA GLU A 136 57.76 37.80 11.59
C GLU A 136 59.13 37.26 12.00
N GLU A 137 59.16 36.17 12.76
CA GLU A 137 60.32 35.30 12.80
C GLU A 137 60.27 34.35 11.59
N VAL A 138 61.32 34.40 10.78
CA VAL A 138 61.49 33.47 9.66
C VAL A 138 61.56 32.05 10.20
N ILE A 139 60.56 31.23 9.87
CA ILE A 139 60.53 29.81 10.19
C ILE A 139 61.87 29.20 9.71
N PRO A 140 62.70 28.64 10.60
CA PRO A 140 63.95 28.04 10.17
C PRO A 140 63.64 26.93 9.17
N LYS A 141 64.31 26.94 8.01
CA LYS A 141 64.16 25.87 7.01
C LYS A 141 64.33 24.54 7.71
N ARG A 142 63.32 23.66 7.60
CA ARG A 142 63.39 22.29 8.12
C ARG A 142 64.76 21.71 7.76
N PRO A 143 65.56 21.23 8.72
CA PRO A 143 66.78 20.52 8.39
C PRO A 143 66.39 19.34 7.50
N ALA A 144 67.16 19.11 6.44
CA ALA A 144 66.97 18.02 5.51
C ALA A 144 67.27 16.67 6.20
N PHE A 145 66.35 16.19 7.02
CA PHE A 145 66.35 14.84 7.56
C PHE A 145 64.91 14.33 7.58
N PHE A 146 64.77 13.03 7.28
CA PHE A 146 63.56 12.22 7.04
C PHE A 146 63.28 11.94 5.56
N LYS A 147 63.88 10.86 5.07
CA LYS A 147 63.31 10.07 3.96
C LYS A 147 62.14 9.25 4.52
N ASP A 148 61.14 8.86 3.72
CA ASP A 148 60.01 8.03 4.18
C ASP A 148 60.47 6.73 4.89
N SER A 149 61.66 6.23 4.53
CA SER A 149 62.32 5.08 5.18
C SER A 149 62.73 5.31 6.65
N ASP A 150 62.79 6.55 7.11
CA ASP A 150 63.21 6.92 8.47
C ASP A 150 62.01 6.98 9.43
N PHE A 151 60.78 7.18 8.92
CA PHE A 151 59.56 7.18 9.72
C PHE A 151 59.17 5.77 10.18
N ASP A 152 59.22 4.78 9.27
CA ASP A 152 59.04 3.36 9.59
C ASP A 152 60.12 2.85 10.57
N ARG A 153 61.35 3.40 10.47
CA ARG A 153 62.46 3.09 11.38
C ARG A 153 62.25 3.63 12.80
N LEU A 154 61.72 4.86 12.92
CA LEU A 154 61.39 5.48 14.21
C LEU A 154 60.18 4.84 14.91
N LEU A 155 59.21 4.34 14.15
CA LEU A 155 58.09 3.54 14.66
C LEU A 155 58.56 2.20 15.24
N ALA A 156 59.53 1.54 14.58
CA ALA A 156 60.18 0.34 15.08
C ALA A 156 61.04 0.60 16.34
N GLU A 157 61.72 1.74 16.43
CA GLU A 157 62.52 2.15 17.61
C GLU A 157 61.66 2.52 18.83
N LYS A 158 60.40 2.93 18.64
CA LYS A 158 59.45 3.24 19.73
C LYS A 158 58.55 2.07 20.15
N GLY A 159 58.72 0.88 19.58
CA GLY A 159 57.92 -0.30 19.93
C GLY A 159 56.43 -0.18 19.61
N GLN A 160 56.05 0.72 18.69
CA GLN A 160 54.68 0.78 18.20
C GLN A 160 54.46 -0.33 17.15
N PRO A 161 53.34 -1.07 17.19
CA PRO A 161 53.12 -2.22 16.34
C PRO A 161 53.10 -1.80 14.87
N VAL A 162 53.94 -2.44 14.05
CA VAL A 162 53.96 -2.27 12.60
C VAL A 162 52.58 -2.60 12.05
N ILE A 163 51.90 -1.61 11.45
CA ILE A 163 50.61 -1.80 10.80
C ILE A 163 50.83 -2.69 9.57
N PRO A 164 50.13 -3.84 9.46
CA PRO A 164 50.21 -4.68 8.27
C PRO A 164 49.87 -3.89 7.00
N GLU A 165 50.64 -4.11 5.94
CA GLU A 165 50.53 -3.33 4.70
C GLU A 165 49.10 -3.33 4.12
N GLY A 166 48.42 -4.47 4.11
CA GLY A 166 47.02 -4.55 3.66
C GLY A 166 46.06 -3.68 4.47
N ILE A 167 46.24 -3.60 5.79
CA ILE A 167 45.43 -2.75 6.67
C ILE A 167 45.76 -1.27 6.45
N ARG A 168 47.04 -0.93 6.24
CA ARG A 168 47.47 0.44 5.92
C ARG A 168 46.80 0.93 4.62
N GLN A 169 46.92 0.16 3.55
CA GLN A 169 46.30 0.45 2.25
C GLN A 169 44.77 0.58 2.34
N MET A 170 44.13 -0.31 3.11
CA MET A 170 42.71 -0.26 3.37
C MET A 170 42.28 1.05 4.06
N GLN A 171 43.01 1.49 5.09
CA GLN A 171 42.72 2.73 5.80
C GLN A 171 42.92 3.96 4.89
N GLU A 172 43.98 3.96 4.08
CA GLU A 172 44.28 5.04 3.13
C GLU A 172 43.28 5.10 1.97
N SER A 173 42.66 3.98 1.59
CA SER A 173 41.66 3.94 0.50
C SER A 173 40.32 4.61 0.83
N TYR A 174 40.14 5.10 2.06
CA TYR A 174 38.88 5.68 2.50
C TYR A 174 38.61 7.01 1.79
N ASP A 175 37.53 7.06 1.02
CA ASP A 175 37.11 8.21 0.23
C ASP A 175 36.14 9.09 1.04
N TYR A 176 36.64 10.24 1.49
CA TYR A 176 35.86 11.20 2.28
C TYR A 176 34.78 11.92 1.47
N LEU A 177 34.83 11.84 0.14
CA LEU A 177 33.90 12.50 -0.79
C LEU A 177 32.85 11.54 -1.37
N ALA A 178 32.94 10.24 -1.07
CA ALA A 178 32.01 9.25 -1.59
C ALA A 178 30.56 9.50 -1.12
N VAL A 179 29.57 9.19 -1.96
CA VAL A 179 28.14 9.28 -1.66
C VAL A 179 27.42 8.00 -2.14
N PRO A 180 26.75 7.23 -1.26
CA PRO A 180 26.74 7.35 0.20
C PRO A 180 28.11 6.96 0.78
N ARG A 181 28.64 7.80 1.67
CA ARG A 181 30.04 7.69 2.15
C ARG A 181 30.32 6.39 2.89
N ARG A 182 29.43 5.98 3.78
CA ARG A 182 29.71 4.89 4.73
C ARG A 182 29.66 3.52 4.06
N GLU A 183 28.60 3.25 3.32
CA GLU A 183 28.29 1.98 2.67
C GLU A 183 29.23 1.72 1.49
N SER A 184 29.47 2.73 0.64
CA SER A 184 30.38 2.60 -0.51
C SER A 184 31.82 2.39 -0.08
N ASN A 185 32.31 3.08 0.97
CA ASN A 185 33.64 2.84 1.51
C ASN A 185 33.76 1.47 2.16
N PHE A 186 32.74 1.02 2.92
CA PHE A 186 32.74 -0.33 3.46
C PHE A 186 32.91 -1.37 2.35
N TYR A 187 32.16 -1.23 1.24
CA TYR A 187 32.28 -2.11 0.08
C TYR A 187 33.67 -2.05 -0.55
N ARG A 188 34.18 -0.86 -0.89
CA ARG A 188 35.50 -0.70 -1.53
C ARG A 188 36.64 -1.25 -0.68
N GLN A 189 36.64 -0.93 0.61
CA GLN A 189 37.62 -1.45 1.57
C GLN A 189 37.50 -2.97 1.73
N GLY A 190 36.27 -3.50 1.80
CA GLY A 190 36.06 -4.94 1.88
C GLY A 190 36.50 -5.68 0.62
N MET A 191 36.29 -5.10 -0.57
CA MET A 191 36.79 -5.64 -1.83
C MET A 191 38.32 -5.67 -1.89
N LEU A 192 39.00 -4.62 -1.41
CA LEU A 192 40.46 -4.64 -1.25
C LEU A 192 40.91 -5.78 -0.32
N MET A 193 40.15 -6.00 0.76
CA MET A 193 40.44 -7.02 1.78
C MET A 193 39.79 -8.37 1.49
N ALA A 194 39.25 -8.60 0.28
CA ALA A 194 38.46 -9.79 -0.04
C ALA A 194 39.26 -11.08 0.21
N ASN A 195 40.55 -11.08 -0.12
CA ASN A 195 41.46 -12.22 0.05
C ASN A 195 42.51 -12.00 1.15
N TYR A 196 42.41 -10.91 1.92
CA TYR A 196 43.35 -10.64 3.02
C TYR A 196 43.15 -11.65 4.15
N GLU A 197 44.26 -12.26 4.56
CA GLU A 197 44.35 -13.15 5.71
C GLU A 197 45.26 -12.54 6.78
N ASP A 198 44.96 -12.83 8.05
CA ASP A 198 45.77 -12.41 9.20
C ASP A 198 45.82 -13.54 10.23
N ASP A 199 46.80 -13.49 11.14
CA ASP A 199 46.93 -14.43 12.26
C ASP A 199 47.37 -13.71 13.55
N PHE A 200 46.64 -12.65 13.87
CA PHE A 200 46.72 -11.95 15.13
C PHE A 200 46.20 -12.85 16.27
N ALA A 201 47.02 -12.99 17.31
CA ALA A 201 46.76 -13.91 18.42
C ALA A 201 45.68 -13.42 19.37
N GLN A 202 45.52 -12.10 19.50
CA GLN A 202 44.61 -11.49 20.47
C GLN A 202 43.24 -11.22 19.86
N MET A 203 42.20 -11.50 20.65
CA MET A 203 40.83 -11.20 20.29
C MET A 203 40.41 -9.88 20.93
N VAL A 204 40.23 -8.85 20.11
CA VAL A 204 39.95 -7.49 20.58
C VAL A 204 38.47 -7.16 20.37
N PRO A 205 37.71 -6.85 21.45
CA PRO A 205 36.28 -6.58 21.35
C PRO A 205 36.00 -5.25 20.62
N ILE A 206 34.84 -5.20 19.97
CA ILE A 206 34.32 -4.00 19.28
C ILE A 206 33.02 -3.60 19.97
N ASN A 207 33.02 -2.43 20.62
CA ASN A 207 31.87 -1.88 21.34
C ASN A 207 31.03 -0.96 20.44
N LYS A 208 30.64 -1.45 19.28
CA LYS A 208 29.76 -0.73 18.33
C LYS A 208 28.76 -1.72 17.74
N GLN A 209 27.49 -1.31 17.66
CA GLN A 209 26.41 -2.18 17.21
C GLN A 209 26.46 -2.46 15.69
N ARG A 210 26.78 -1.43 14.90
CA ARG A 210 26.87 -1.51 13.43
C ARG A 210 28.20 -0.93 12.93
N PRO A 211 29.33 -1.56 13.23
CA PRO A 211 30.64 -1.05 12.82
C PRO A 211 30.85 -1.22 11.31
N VAL A 212 31.59 -0.28 10.72
CA VAL A 212 32.30 -0.46 9.44
C VAL A 212 33.80 -0.46 9.71
N TYR A 213 34.63 -0.94 8.78
CA TYR A 213 36.06 -1.05 8.99
C TYR A 213 36.75 0.25 9.44
N HIS A 214 36.31 1.40 8.90
CA HIS A 214 36.83 2.71 9.28
C HIS A 214 36.60 3.07 10.77
N ASP A 215 35.68 2.39 11.45
CA ASP A 215 35.43 2.58 12.89
C ASP A 215 36.43 1.84 13.78
N LEU A 216 37.21 0.90 13.23
CA LEU A 216 38.02 -0.03 13.99
C LEU A 216 39.46 0.47 14.11
N THR A 217 40.07 0.21 15.27
CA THR A 217 41.52 0.34 15.44
C THR A 217 42.27 -0.75 14.66
N VAL A 218 43.58 -0.56 14.45
CA VAL A 218 44.42 -1.56 13.78
C VAL A 218 44.31 -2.92 14.46
N ASP A 219 44.40 -2.99 15.80
CA ASP A 219 44.30 -4.25 16.53
C ASP A 219 42.90 -4.90 16.39
N GLN A 220 41.84 -4.10 16.33
CA GLN A 220 40.49 -4.61 16.07
C GLN A 220 40.34 -5.16 14.65
N LEU A 221 40.90 -4.48 13.64
CA LEU A 221 40.93 -4.95 12.26
C LEU A 221 41.71 -6.26 12.15
N ARG A 222 42.92 -6.31 12.72
CA ARG A 222 43.75 -7.52 12.76
C ARG A 222 43.04 -8.68 13.43
N SER A 223 42.41 -8.43 14.57
CA SER A 223 41.63 -9.42 15.30
C SER A 223 40.43 -9.93 14.49
N TYR A 224 39.67 -9.03 13.85
CA TYR A 224 38.56 -9.38 12.96
C TYR A 224 39.03 -10.23 11.77
N PHE A 225 40.05 -9.78 11.03
CA PHE A 225 40.56 -10.50 9.86
C PHE A 225 41.15 -11.87 10.22
N SER A 226 41.75 -12.00 11.41
CA SER A 226 42.24 -13.28 11.92
C SER A 226 41.11 -14.25 12.24
N TRP A 227 40.02 -13.76 12.82
CA TRP A 227 38.82 -14.56 13.05
C TRP A 227 38.13 -14.95 11.74
N ARG A 228 37.94 -14.00 10.81
CA ARG A 228 37.39 -14.23 9.47
C ARG A 228 38.19 -15.28 8.69
N THR A 229 39.52 -15.22 8.76
CA THR A 229 40.42 -16.21 8.15
C THR A 229 40.13 -17.61 8.71
N LYS A 230 40.04 -17.73 10.04
CA LYS A 230 39.71 -19.00 10.73
C LYS A 230 38.31 -19.50 10.37
N PHE A 231 37.32 -18.61 10.27
CA PHE A 231 35.97 -18.95 9.80
C PHE A 231 35.99 -19.55 8.39
N ARG A 232 36.66 -18.88 7.43
CA ARG A 232 36.75 -19.34 6.04
C ARG A 232 37.51 -20.66 5.87
N GLN A 233 38.49 -20.92 6.74
CA GLN A 233 39.19 -22.21 6.81
C GLN A 233 38.38 -23.32 7.51
N GLY A 234 37.14 -23.06 7.93
CA GLY A 234 36.30 -24.01 8.67
C GLY A 234 36.72 -24.21 10.14
N LYS A 235 37.68 -23.43 10.64
CA LYS A 235 38.17 -23.47 12.03
C LYS A 235 37.36 -22.50 12.89
N TYR A 236 36.09 -22.83 13.09
CA TYR A 236 35.15 -21.94 13.77
C TYR A 236 35.55 -21.67 15.24
N LYS A 237 35.44 -20.41 15.64
CA LYS A 237 35.57 -19.96 17.03
C LYS A 237 34.43 -18.98 17.35
N PRO A 238 33.84 -19.02 18.55
CA PRO A 238 32.88 -17.99 18.97
C PRO A 238 33.46 -16.59 18.82
N ALA A 239 32.62 -15.65 18.40
CA ALA A 239 33.01 -14.26 18.18
C ALA A 239 31.96 -13.28 18.70
N PRO A 240 32.36 -12.02 18.97
CA PRO A 240 31.43 -11.01 19.43
C PRO A 240 30.47 -10.65 18.30
N ALA A 241 29.27 -10.19 18.63
CA ALA A 241 28.23 -9.85 17.67
C ALA A 241 28.71 -8.90 16.54
N ALA A 242 29.60 -7.95 16.86
CA ALA A 242 30.20 -7.05 15.88
C ALA A 242 30.96 -7.76 14.73
N TYR A 243 31.59 -8.91 15.00
CA TYR A 243 32.33 -9.67 13.97
C TYR A 243 31.36 -10.41 13.06
N VAL A 244 30.32 -10.99 13.65
CA VAL A 244 29.22 -11.63 12.92
C VAL A 244 28.53 -10.61 12.03
N TYR A 245 28.26 -9.41 12.55
CA TYR A 245 27.69 -8.29 11.77
C TYR A 245 28.58 -7.89 10.59
N LEU A 246 29.90 -7.72 10.81
CA LEU A 246 30.83 -7.36 9.74
C LEU A 246 30.89 -8.44 8.67
N LEU A 247 30.98 -9.71 9.05
CA LEU A 247 31.04 -10.80 8.10
C LEU A 247 29.71 -11.00 7.37
N ALA A 248 28.57 -10.85 8.05
CA ALA A 248 27.27 -10.86 7.39
C ALA A 248 27.18 -9.70 6.37
N SER A 249 27.62 -8.50 6.74
CA SER A 249 27.68 -7.32 5.85
C SER A 249 28.60 -7.56 4.64
N GLU A 250 29.75 -8.23 4.82
CA GLU A 250 30.61 -8.65 3.72
C GLU A 250 29.90 -9.61 2.78
N LEU A 251 29.27 -10.65 3.32
CA LEU A 251 28.62 -11.70 2.54
C LEU A 251 27.42 -11.17 1.76
N VAL A 252 26.59 -10.30 2.35
CA VAL A 252 25.49 -9.65 1.62
C VAL A 252 26.01 -8.72 0.54
N CYS A 253 27.21 -8.14 0.67
CA CYS A 253 27.88 -7.34 -0.37
C CYS A 253 28.66 -8.18 -1.40
N GLN A 254 28.60 -9.51 -1.33
CA GLN A 254 29.39 -10.43 -2.17
C GLN A 254 30.92 -10.26 -2.04
N ILE A 255 31.40 -9.91 -0.84
CA ILE A 255 32.83 -9.68 -0.59
C ILE A 255 33.53 -11.00 -0.22
N GLY A 256 34.50 -11.40 -1.04
CA GLY A 256 35.29 -12.62 -0.82
C GLY A 256 34.47 -13.91 -0.95
N VAL A 257 33.45 -13.87 -1.81
CA VAL A 257 32.65 -15.03 -2.21
C VAL A 257 32.85 -15.28 -3.71
N LYS A 258 32.63 -16.52 -4.15
CA LYS A 258 32.80 -16.88 -5.57
C LYS A 258 31.63 -16.44 -6.45
N ASP A 259 30.42 -16.62 -5.92
CA ASP A 259 29.15 -16.30 -6.55
C ASP A 259 28.07 -16.16 -5.47
N LYS A 260 26.85 -15.79 -5.88
CA LYS A 260 25.70 -15.62 -4.98
C LYS A 260 25.34 -16.91 -4.21
N ALA A 261 25.56 -18.09 -4.79
CA ALA A 261 25.23 -19.35 -4.13
C ALA A 261 26.25 -19.65 -3.01
N ASP A 262 27.54 -19.38 -3.25
CA ASP A 262 28.59 -19.46 -2.24
C ASP A 262 28.37 -18.45 -1.10
N GLY A 263 27.98 -17.22 -1.42
CA GLY A 263 27.63 -16.22 -0.41
C GLY A 263 26.48 -16.64 0.48
N LEU A 264 25.37 -17.14 -0.09
CA LEU A 264 24.25 -17.71 0.66
C LEU A 264 24.69 -18.87 1.56
N ARG A 265 25.51 -19.79 1.03
CA ARG A 265 26.02 -20.95 1.77
C ARG A 265 26.86 -20.52 2.98
N GLN A 266 27.76 -19.55 2.79
CA GLN A 266 28.59 -19.01 3.87
C GLN A 266 27.74 -18.28 4.92
N LEU A 267 26.71 -17.53 4.49
CA LEU A 267 25.82 -16.80 5.38
C LEU A 267 24.96 -17.76 6.23
N ARG A 268 24.40 -18.81 5.62
CA ARG A 268 23.71 -19.89 6.35
C ARG A 268 24.63 -20.59 7.35
N LEU A 269 25.88 -20.87 6.97
CA LEU A 269 26.86 -21.46 7.87
C LEU A 269 27.17 -20.54 9.06
N LEU A 270 27.34 -19.23 8.82
CA LEU A 270 27.57 -18.25 9.86
C LEU A 270 26.45 -18.26 10.90
N PHE A 271 25.20 -18.11 10.46
CA PHE A 271 24.05 -18.07 11.37
C PHE A 271 23.81 -19.41 12.08
N ALA A 272 23.97 -20.55 11.40
CA ALA A 272 23.89 -21.87 12.04
C ALA A 272 24.91 -22.00 13.19
N LYS A 273 26.13 -21.48 13.01
CA LYS A 273 27.17 -21.49 14.03
C LYS A 273 26.92 -20.52 15.19
N CYS A 274 26.27 -19.39 14.95
CA CYS A 274 25.79 -18.50 16.01
C CYS A 274 24.72 -19.17 16.88
N VAL A 275 23.76 -19.88 16.26
CA VAL A 275 22.70 -20.62 16.96
C VAL A 275 23.26 -21.75 17.83
N GLU A 276 24.20 -22.55 17.31
CA GLU A 276 24.86 -23.63 18.07
C GLU A 276 25.47 -23.15 19.39
N GLN A 277 25.94 -21.90 19.44
CA GLN A 277 26.65 -21.34 20.58
C GLN A 277 25.75 -20.62 21.59
N LYS A 278 24.44 -20.49 21.33
CA LYS A 278 23.49 -19.70 22.14
C LYS A 278 23.94 -18.23 22.36
N ASP A 279 24.90 -17.76 21.58
CA ASP A 279 25.63 -16.52 21.86
C ASP A 279 24.86 -15.27 21.42
N ILE A 280 23.84 -15.39 20.55
CA ILE A 280 23.09 -14.25 20.02
C ILE A 280 21.62 -14.67 19.78
N SER A 281 20.70 -14.01 20.47
CA SER A 281 19.27 -14.12 20.24
C SER A 281 18.82 -13.05 19.25
N THR A 282 18.49 -13.46 18.01
CA THR A 282 17.50 -12.80 17.12
C THR A 282 17.31 -13.62 15.84
N SER A 283 16.71 -14.82 15.98
CA SER A 283 16.39 -15.71 14.84
C SER A 283 15.65 -15.02 13.69
N TRP A 284 14.91 -13.95 13.99
CA TRP A 284 14.15 -13.19 13.00
C TRP A 284 15.02 -12.29 12.11
N GLN A 285 16.06 -11.62 12.66
CA GLN A 285 16.97 -10.80 11.86
C GLN A 285 17.76 -11.65 10.87
N GLU A 286 18.28 -12.79 11.33
CA GLU A 286 18.98 -13.75 10.49
C GLU A 286 18.06 -14.28 9.36
N LYS A 287 16.81 -14.63 9.69
CA LYS A 287 15.79 -15.05 8.72
C LYS A 287 15.57 -13.96 7.66
N HIS A 288 15.42 -12.71 8.10
CA HIS A 288 15.18 -11.58 7.22
C HIS A 288 16.36 -11.28 6.28
N ILE A 289 17.59 -11.31 6.79
CA ILE A 289 18.79 -11.13 5.95
C ILE A 289 18.85 -12.25 4.90
N LEU A 290 18.59 -13.50 5.28
CA LEU A 290 18.54 -14.63 4.33
C LEU A 290 17.44 -14.44 3.27
N GLN A 291 16.22 -14.11 3.67
CA GLN A 291 15.11 -13.86 2.75
C GLN A 291 15.40 -12.70 1.79
N ASN A 292 15.94 -11.59 2.30
CA ASN A 292 16.38 -10.46 1.48
C ASN A 292 17.47 -10.88 0.49
N TYR A 293 18.42 -11.73 0.92
CA TYR A 293 19.47 -12.26 0.06
C TYR A 293 18.90 -13.07 -1.11
N LEU A 294 17.94 -13.95 -0.82
CA LEU A 294 17.27 -14.79 -1.80
C LEU A 294 16.49 -13.96 -2.83
N VAL A 295 15.79 -12.91 -2.38
CA VAL A 295 15.02 -12.01 -3.24
C VAL A 295 15.94 -11.11 -4.07
N TYR A 296 16.86 -10.39 -3.43
CA TYR A 296 17.72 -9.40 -4.07
C TYR A 296 18.62 -10.00 -5.14
N TYR A 297 19.19 -11.18 -4.88
CA TYR A 297 20.08 -11.86 -5.84
C TYR A 297 19.34 -12.77 -6.82
N GLY A 298 18.00 -12.78 -6.85
CA GLY A 298 17.19 -13.46 -7.85
C GLY A 298 17.44 -14.96 -7.91
N PHE A 299 17.19 -15.67 -6.80
CA PHE A 299 17.17 -17.13 -6.78
C PHE A 299 15.85 -17.67 -7.36
N ALA A 300 15.86 -18.92 -7.85
CA ALA A 300 14.68 -19.54 -8.43
C ALA A 300 13.58 -19.75 -7.36
N LEU A 301 12.32 -19.55 -7.75
CA LEU A 301 11.18 -19.59 -6.83
C LEU A 301 11.08 -20.92 -6.07
N GLU A 302 11.34 -22.03 -6.75
CA GLU A 302 11.28 -23.38 -6.19
C GLU A 302 12.33 -23.61 -5.10
N GLU A 303 13.50 -22.97 -5.22
CA GLU A 303 14.61 -23.09 -4.28
C GLU A 303 14.34 -22.32 -2.98
N ILE A 304 13.65 -21.18 -3.08
CA ILE A 304 13.52 -20.23 -1.97
C ILE A 304 12.23 -20.38 -1.18
N ARG A 305 11.18 -20.97 -1.77
CA ARG A 305 9.88 -21.22 -1.10
C ARG A 305 10.00 -21.77 0.32
N PRO A 306 10.90 -22.74 0.64
CA PRO A 306 11.05 -23.25 2.00
C PRO A 306 11.43 -22.18 3.03
N ASP A 307 12.20 -21.16 2.65
CA ASP A 307 12.63 -20.05 3.51
C ASP A 307 11.48 -19.06 3.81
N PHE A 308 10.36 -19.15 3.08
CA PHE A 308 9.17 -18.31 3.22
C PHE A 308 7.93 -19.10 3.67
N ALA A 309 8.08 -20.33 4.19
CA ALA A 309 6.95 -21.20 4.48
C ALA A 309 5.90 -20.58 5.43
N ASP A 310 6.35 -19.86 6.48
CA ASP A 310 5.44 -19.19 7.43
C ASP A 310 4.70 -18.03 6.78
N GLU A 311 5.39 -17.24 5.96
CA GLU A 311 4.87 -16.08 5.25
C GLU A 311 3.87 -16.50 4.17
N LEU A 312 4.17 -17.57 3.44
CA LEU A 312 3.28 -18.18 2.44
C LEU A 312 2.00 -18.71 3.11
N MET A 313 2.13 -19.48 4.19
CA MET A 313 0.98 -19.98 4.97
C MET A 313 0.10 -18.83 5.46
N ARG A 314 0.70 -17.75 5.97
CA ARG A 314 -0.07 -16.55 6.36
C ARG A 314 -0.73 -15.89 5.16
N GLY A 315 0.01 -15.72 4.07
CA GLY A 315 -0.49 -15.13 2.82
C GLY A 315 -1.72 -15.87 2.28
N GLU A 316 -1.69 -17.21 2.26
CA GLU A 316 -2.81 -18.06 1.87
C GLU A 316 -4.04 -17.85 2.75
N VAL A 317 -3.86 -17.81 4.08
CA VAL A 317 -4.97 -17.56 5.02
C VAL A 317 -5.66 -16.23 4.71
N TYR A 318 -4.91 -15.15 4.55
CA TYR A 318 -5.50 -13.84 4.25
C TYR A 318 -6.08 -13.76 2.85
N HIS A 319 -5.42 -14.38 1.86
CA HIS A 319 -5.93 -14.45 0.50
C HIS A 319 -7.31 -15.10 0.48
N ASN A 320 -7.48 -16.24 1.16
CA ASN A 320 -8.76 -16.95 1.22
C ASN A 320 -9.87 -16.11 1.87
N LEU A 321 -9.54 -15.22 2.80
CA LEU A 321 -10.50 -14.33 3.44
C LEU A 321 -10.88 -13.13 2.56
N LEU A 322 -9.94 -12.63 1.77
CA LEU A 322 -10.05 -11.34 1.09
C LEU A 322 -10.37 -11.42 -0.41
N SER A 323 -9.86 -12.42 -1.14
CA SER A 323 -9.95 -12.50 -2.62
C SER A 323 -11.37 -12.67 -3.15
N GLY A 324 -12.15 -13.51 -2.47
CA GLY A 324 -13.52 -13.88 -2.87
C GLY A 324 -13.64 -15.07 -3.79
N GLU A 325 -12.51 -15.69 -4.11
CA GLU A 325 -12.42 -16.90 -4.94
C GLU A 325 -12.40 -18.18 -4.10
N ALA A 326 -12.17 -18.07 -2.79
CA ALA A 326 -12.06 -19.22 -1.90
C ALA A 326 -13.38 -19.98 -1.77
N SER A 327 -13.28 -21.31 -1.77
CA SER A 327 -14.40 -22.18 -1.41
C SER A 327 -14.84 -21.96 0.04
N GLY A 328 -16.08 -22.33 0.37
CA GLY A 328 -16.59 -22.22 1.73
C GLY A 328 -15.76 -23.02 2.76
N GLN A 329 -15.12 -24.12 2.33
CA GLN A 329 -14.22 -24.90 3.17
C GLN A 329 -12.90 -24.18 3.43
N GLU A 330 -12.26 -23.62 2.39
CA GLU A 330 -11.02 -22.84 2.52
C GLU A 330 -11.25 -21.59 3.38
N LEU A 331 -12.38 -20.92 3.19
CA LEU A 331 -12.82 -19.81 4.02
C LEU A 331 -12.94 -20.23 5.49
N TYR A 332 -13.64 -21.34 5.76
CA TYR A 332 -13.77 -21.87 7.12
C TYR A 332 -12.40 -22.15 7.75
N GLN A 333 -11.50 -22.80 7.02
CA GLN A 333 -10.15 -23.13 7.50
C GLN A 333 -9.36 -21.85 7.80
N ALA A 334 -9.39 -20.87 6.90
CA ALA A 334 -8.71 -19.60 7.09
C ALA A 334 -9.22 -18.83 8.31
N ILE A 335 -10.54 -18.77 8.53
CA ILE A 335 -11.10 -18.15 9.73
C ILE A 335 -10.66 -18.91 10.99
N CYS A 336 -10.65 -20.24 10.96
CA CYS A 336 -10.19 -21.05 12.10
C CYS A 336 -8.70 -20.84 12.44
N CYS A 337 -7.87 -20.44 11.48
CA CYS A 337 -6.46 -20.11 11.72
C CYS A 337 -6.30 -18.80 12.51
N LEU A 338 -7.21 -17.83 12.33
CA LEU A 338 -7.11 -16.50 12.96
C LEU A 338 -8.02 -16.32 14.19
N SER A 339 -9.13 -17.06 14.24
CA SER A 339 -10.14 -16.99 15.30
C SER A 339 -9.74 -17.85 16.51
N SER A 340 -9.92 -17.31 17.72
CA SER A 340 -9.81 -18.11 18.95
C SER A 340 -11.04 -19.00 19.22
N TYR A 341 -12.17 -18.74 18.55
CA TYR A 341 -13.39 -19.52 18.64
C TYR A 341 -13.51 -20.49 17.47
N LEU A 342 -13.69 -21.78 17.77
CA LEU A 342 -13.85 -22.85 16.79
C LEU A 342 -15.22 -23.53 16.96
N PRO A 343 -16.11 -23.50 15.95
CA PRO A 343 -17.48 -24.04 16.05
C PRO A 343 -17.53 -25.58 15.93
N LYS A 344 -16.57 -26.30 16.53
CA LYS A 344 -16.41 -27.78 16.43
C LYS A 344 -17.65 -28.56 16.87
N ASN A 345 -18.52 -27.94 17.67
CA ASN A 345 -19.74 -28.55 18.20
C ASN A 345 -21.02 -28.09 17.50
N ASN A 346 -20.92 -27.33 16.41
CA ASN A 346 -22.07 -26.96 15.59
C ASN A 346 -22.65 -28.24 14.93
N PRO A 347 -23.96 -28.53 15.08
CA PRO A 347 -24.58 -29.72 14.50
C PRO A 347 -24.55 -29.76 12.97
N LEU A 348 -24.69 -28.62 12.30
CA LEU A 348 -24.66 -28.50 10.85
C LEU A 348 -23.27 -28.91 10.33
N LEU A 349 -22.21 -28.40 10.95
CA LEU A 349 -20.83 -28.79 10.62
C LEU A 349 -20.58 -30.30 10.80
N LYS A 350 -21.17 -30.94 11.81
CA LYS A 350 -20.97 -32.38 12.08
C LYS A 350 -21.77 -33.28 11.15
N LYS A 351 -22.98 -32.89 10.77
CA LYS A 351 -23.90 -33.73 10.00
C LYS A 351 -23.82 -33.47 8.50
N GLU A 352 -23.68 -32.20 8.12
CA GLU A 352 -23.76 -31.71 6.74
C GLU A 352 -22.71 -30.60 6.53
N PRO A 353 -21.41 -30.93 6.56
CA PRO A 353 -20.33 -29.95 6.51
C PRO A 353 -20.39 -29.06 5.27
N GLU A 354 -20.74 -29.61 4.11
CA GLU A 354 -20.91 -28.83 2.87
C GLU A 354 -21.94 -27.72 3.03
N LYS A 355 -23.09 -28.01 3.65
CA LYS A 355 -24.11 -26.99 3.91
C LYS A 355 -23.63 -25.91 4.87
N PHE A 356 -22.78 -26.26 5.83
CA PHE A 356 -22.17 -25.29 6.74
C PHE A 356 -21.18 -24.38 6.01
N TYR A 357 -20.36 -24.95 5.12
CA TYR A 357 -19.40 -24.20 4.30
C TYR A 357 -20.10 -23.27 3.30
N GLU A 358 -21.15 -23.75 2.62
CA GLU A 358 -21.97 -22.92 1.72
C GLU A 358 -22.65 -21.78 2.48
N LEU A 359 -23.26 -22.07 3.65
CA LEU A 359 -23.87 -21.04 4.49
C LEU A 359 -22.85 -19.98 4.94
N LEU A 360 -21.66 -20.41 5.38
CA LEU A 360 -20.60 -19.50 5.79
C LEU A 360 -20.14 -18.64 4.62
N ALA A 361 -20.00 -19.20 3.43
CA ALA A 361 -19.64 -18.47 2.23
C ALA A 361 -20.69 -17.39 1.89
N GLN A 362 -21.99 -17.70 1.97
CA GLN A 362 -23.05 -16.72 1.74
C GLN A 362 -23.01 -15.57 2.75
N VAL A 363 -22.92 -15.89 4.05
CA VAL A 363 -22.78 -14.87 5.10
C VAL A 363 -21.52 -14.03 4.92
N TRP A 364 -20.43 -14.62 4.42
CA TRP A 364 -19.18 -13.89 4.19
C TRP A 364 -19.27 -12.94 2.99
N GLN A 365 -20.06 -13.28 1.96
CA GLN A 365 -20.32 -12.35 0.85
C GLN A 365 -21.09 -11.13 1.33
N GLU A 366 -22.09 -11.31 2.21
CA GLU A 366 -22.78 -10.18 2.84
C GLU A 366 -21.84 -9.27 3.64
N VAL A 367 -20.84 -9.84 4.31
CA VAL A 367 -19.79 -9.06 4.99
C VAL A 367 -18.86 -8.36 4.00
N ARG A 368 -18.55 -8.98 2.86
CA ARG A 368 -17.68 -8.41 1.82
C ARG A 368 -18.33 -7.24 1.10
N LEU A 369 -19.57 -7.41 0.65
CA LEU A 369 -20.29 -6.42 -0.16
C LEU A 369 -20.89 -5.28 0.67
N ASN A 370 -20.77 -5.35 2.00
CA ASN A 370 -21.36 -4.36 2.89
C ASN A 370 -20.76 -2.95 2.70
N PRO A 371 -21.59 -1.89 2.62
CA PRO A 371 -21.13 -0.51 2.39
C PRO A 371 -20.20 0.02 3.49
N TYR A 372 -20.26 -0.54 4.71
CA TYR A 372 -19.40 -0.13 5.82
C TYR A 372 -18.00 -0.79 5.80
N GLN A 373 -17.60 -1.43 4.69
CA GLN A 373 -16.30 -2.11 4.54
C GLN A 373 -16.03 -3.12 5.68
N LEU A 374 -17.06 -3.88 6.06
CA LEU A 374 -17.02 -4.76 7.21
C LEU A 374 -15.88 -5.78 7.12
N LEU A 375 -15.57 -6.28 5.93
CA LEU A 375 -14.45 -7.20 5.71
C LEU A 375 -13.08 -6.58 6.10
N LYS A 376 -12.85 -5.32 5.76
CA LYS A 376 -11.62 -4.58 6.15
C LYS A 376 -11.53 -4.41 7.67
N LEU A 377 -12.66 -4.14 8.33
CA LEU A 377 -12.73 -4.04 9.79
C LEU A 377 -12.54 -5.40 10.48
N LEU A 378 -13.09 -6.47 9.91
CA LEU A 378 -13.08 -7.81 10.48
C LEU A 378 -11.72 -8.50 10.32
N VAL A 379 -11.12 -8.38 9.13
CA VAL A 379 -9.89 -9.08 8.75
C VAL A 379 -8.73 -8.10 8.62
N GLY A 380 -8.86 -7.08 7.78
CA GLY A 380 -7.77 -6.18 7.41
C GLY A 380 -7.76 -5.94 5.90
N GLU A 381 -6.63 -5.45 5.39
CA GLU A 381 -6.49 -5.13 3.97
C GLU A 381 -5.15 -5.59 3.41
N LYS A 382 -5.08 -5.72 2.09
CA LYS A 382 -3.82 -5.90 1.38
C LYS A 382 -3.19 -4.53 1.16
N THR A 383 -1.92 -4.37 1.51
CA THR A 383 -1.18 -3.12 1.34
C THR A 383 0.20 -3.40 0.75
N THR A 384 0.84 -2.35 0.24
CA THR A 384 2.22 -2.39 -0.25
C THR A 384 3.08 -1.56 0.67
N LEU A 385 4.12 -2.15 1.23
CA LEU A 385 5.07 -1.46 2.11
C LEU A 385 6.43 -1.32 1.43
N PRO A 386 7.13 -0.19 1.62
CA PRO A 386 8.52 -0.09 1.19
C PRO A 386 9.37 -1.07 2.00
N VAL A 387 10.34 -1.70 1.32
CA VAL A 387 11.29 -2.64 1.91
C VAL A 387 12.69 -2.09 1.69
N GLU A 388 13.41 -1.83 2.78
CA GLU A 388 14.83 -1.56 2.73
C GLU A 388 15.60 -2.90 2.74
N MET A 389 16.14 -3.28 1.59
CA MET A 389 16.89 -4.53 1.46
C MET A 389 18.13 -4.48 2.35
N PHE A 390 18.25 -5.49 3.22
CA PHE A 390 19.37 -5.66 4.15
C PHE A 390 19.54 -4.55 5.20
N ALA A 391 18.44 -3.94 5.67
CA ALA A 391 18.44 -2.88 6.69
C ALA A 391 19.22 -3.20 7.99
N ASP A 392 19.35 -4.49 8.33
CA ASP A 392 20.10 -4.97 9.49
C ASP A 392 21.62 -5.14 9.22
N THR A 393 22.13 -4.70 8.07
CA THR A 393 23.56 -4.79 7.69
C THR A 393 24.07 -3.50 7.03
N VAL A 394 25.38 -3.38 6.80
CA VAL A 394 25.90 -2.36 5.87
C VAL A 394 25.93 -2.96 4.47
N PHE A 395 25.12 -2.42 3.56
CA PHE A 395 24.98 -2.94 2.21
C PHE A 395 25.25 -1.88 1.15
N PHE A 396 25.98 -2.27 0.10
CA PHE A 396 26.20 -1.48 -1.10
C PHE A 396 26.42 -2.39 -2.30
N SER A 397 25.83 -2.03 -3.44
CA SER A 397 26.08 -2.68 -4.72
C SER A 397 26.47 -1.64 -5.76
N LEU A 398 27.46 -1.97 -6.60
CA LEU A 398 27.83 -1.16 -7.76
C LEU A 398 26.78 -1.22 -8.87
N ASP A 399 26.08 -2.34 -8.97
CA ASP A 399 24.99 -2.57 -9.91
C ASP A 399 23.74 -2.99 -9.12
N PRO A 400 23.05 -2.03 -8.48
CA PRO A 400 21.85 -2.34 -7.73
C PRO A 400 20.73 -2.77 -8.68
N VAL A 401 19.93 -3.74 -8.24
CA VAL A 401 18.72 -4.15 -8.96
C VAL A 401 17.83 -2.93 -9.17
N LYS A 402 17.50 -2.63 -10.43
CA LYS A 402 16.65 -1.49 -10.80
C LYS A 402 15.19 -1.90 -10.89
N ASP A 403 14.94 -3.02 -11.55
CA ASP A 403 13.59 -3.53 -11.81
C ASP A 403 13.58 -5.05 -11.61
N ALA A 404 12.64 -5.53 -10.81
CA ALA A 404 12.43 -6.94 -10.53
C ALA A 404 11.01 -7.16 -10.01
N GLU A 405 10.42 -8.30 -10.33
CA GLU A 405 9.17 -8.76 -9.72
C GLU A 405 9.32 -10.22 -9.34
N LEU A 406 8.96 -10.53 -8.09
CA LEU A 406 9.02 -11.87 -7.53
C LEU A 406 7.70 -12.18 -6.82
N ILE A 407 6.90 -13.03 -7.45
CA ILE A 407 5.62 -13.51 -6.90
C ILE A 407 5.87 -14.86 -6.25
N LEU A 408 6.01 -14.88 -4.91
CA LEU A 408 6.25 -16.10 -4.15
C LEU A 408 4.95 -16.90 -3.94
N GLY A 409 3.86 -16.18 -3.70
CA GLY A 409 2.53 -16.74 -3.46
C GLY A 409 1.50 -15.66 -3.17
N PRO A 410 0.27 -16.04 -2.78
CA PRO A 410 -0.82 -15.10 -2.55
C PRO A 410 -0.48 -14.08 -1.46
N GLY A 411 -0.38 -12.80 -1.86
CA GLY A 411 -0.03 -11.68 -0.97
C GLY A 411 1.37 -11.75 -0.36
N LEU A 412 2.30 -12.41 -1.06
CA LEU A 412 3.73 -12.32 -0.82
C LEU A 412 4.42 -12.04 -2.15
N VAL A 413 4.48 -10.76 -2.50
CA VAL A 413 5.08 -10.28 -3.75
C VAL A 413 6.13 -9.24 -3.42
N TYR A 414 7.33 -9.38 -3.97
CA TYR A 414 8.36 -8.35 -3.91
C TYR A 414 8.46 -7.67 -5.27
N ARG A 415 8.48 -6.34 -5.27
CA ARG A 415 8.70 -5.53 -6.48
C ARG A 415 9.81 -4.54 -6.25
N CYS A 416 10.69 -4.44 -7.24
CA CYS A 416 11.67 -3.38 -7.37
C CYS A 416 11.29 -2.53 -8.58
N GLN A 417 11.16 -1.22 -8.39
CA GLN A 417 10.93 -0.26 -9.46
C GLN A 417 11.89 0.92 -9.28
N GLY A 418 12.71 1.21 -10.28
CA GLY A 418 13.71 2.27 -10.18
C GLY A 418 14.68 2.13 -9.00
N GLY A 419 14.97 0.91 -8.55
CA GLY A 419 15.84 0.61 -7.41
C GLY A 419 15.15 0.65 -6.04
N GLN A 420 13.88 1.05 -5.98
CA GLN A 420 13.11 1.05 -4.73
C GLN A 420 12.35 -0.26 -4.59
N TRP A 421 12.61 -0.97 -3.49
CA TRP A 421 11.94 -2.22 -3.18
C TRP A 421 10.68 -2.00 -2.37
N SER A 422 9.67 -2.81 -2.66
CA SER A 422 8.42 -2.89 -1.92
C SER A 422 7.97 -4.33 -1.82
N ASN A 423 7.15 -4.63 -0.81
CA ASN A 423 6.45 -5.91 -0.73
C ASN A 423 4.95 -5.71 -0.54
N GLU A 424 4.18 -6.59 -1.16
CA GLU A 424 2.77 -6.74 -0.85
C GLU A 424 2.62 -7.58 0.40
N VAL A 425 1.87 -7.08 1.38
CA VAL A 425 1.58 -7.78 2.64
C VAL A 425 0.11 -7.59 3.02
N TYR A 426 -0.41 -8.53 3.78
CA TYR A 426 -1.71 -8.36 4.43
C TYR A 426 -1.54 -7.70 5.80
N TRP A 427 -2.24 -6.57 5.99
CA TRP A 427 -2.23 -5.79 7.21
C TRP A 427 -3.48 -6.10 8.05
N PRO A 428 -3.36 -6.80 9.19
CA PRO A 428 -4.50 -7.15 10.02
C PRO A 428 -5.18 -5.94 10.65
N SER A 429 -6.49 -6.02 10.84
CA SER A 429 -7.21 -5.01 11.61
C SER A 429 -6.85 -5.08 13.10
N GLY A 430 -6.83 -3.93 13.79
CA GLY A 430 -6.38 -3.87 15.19
C GLY A 430 -7.19 -4.70 16.18
N ARG A 431 -8.46 -5.01 15.88
CA ARG A 431 -9.36 -5.87 16.69
C ARG A 431 -9.66 -7.22 16.05
N GLN A 432 -8.95 -7.60 14.98
CA GLN A 432 -9.19 -8.79 14.16
C GLN A 432 -9.46 -10.03 15.01
N ARG A 433 -8.54 -10.38 15.93
CA ARG A 433 -8.64 -11.60 16.74
C ARG A 433 -9.94 -11.67 17.57
N GLN A 434 -10.36 -10.55 18.15
CA GLN A 434 -11.57 -10.46 18.97
C GLN A 434 -12.83 -10.45 18.08
N LEU A 435 -12.81 -9.68 16.99
CA LEU A 435 -13.94 -9.54 16.08
C LEU A 435 -14.21 -10.84 15.33
N LEU A 436 -13.19 -11.53 14.79
CA LEU A 436 -13.36 -12.83 14.14
C LEU A 436 -13.89 -13.89 15.09
N ALA A 437 -13.42 -13.91 16.33
CA ALA A 437 -13.91 -14.85 17.35
C ALA A 437 -15.39 -14.59 17.69
N ASN A 438 -15.78 -13.32 17.87
CA ASN A 438 -17.16 -12.95 18.16
C ASN A 438 -18.06 -13.16 16.93
N PHE A 439 -17.57 -12.88 15.73
CA PHE A 439 -18.25 -13.13 14.46
C PHE A 439 -18.57 -14.63 14.29
N MET A 440 -17.56 -15.49 14.42
CA MET A 440 -17.77 -16.94 14.32
C MET A 440 -18.67 -17.50 15.42
N HIS A 441 -18.61 -16.93 16.62
CA HIS A 441 -19.53 -17.29 17.69
C HIS A 441 -20.97 -16.92 17.34
N GLU A 442 -21.21 -15.70 16.85
CA GLU A 442 -22.55 -15.26 16.47
C GLU A 442 -23.07 -16.01 15.25
N PHE A 443 -22.22 -16.31 14.27
CA PHE A 443 -22.55 -17.20 13.17
C PHE A 443 -22.98 -18.61 13.66
N ASP A 444 -22.26 -19.21 14.61
CA ASP A 444 -22.67 -20.50 15.23
C ASP A 444 -24.02 -20.35 15.97
N ARG A 445 -24.20 -19.28 16.75
CA ARG A 445 -25.45 -19.02 17.49
C ARG A 445 -26.65 -18.88 16.55
N LEU A 446 -26.53 -18.03 15.53
CA LEU A 446 -27.62 -17.69 14.62
C LEU A 446 -27.93 -18.84 13.65
N SER A 447 -26.91 -19.57 13.17
CA SER A 447 -27.15 -20.78 12.36
C SER A 447 -27.91 -21.85 13.15
N ARG A 448 -27.60 -22.08 14.43
CA ARG A 448 -28.37 -23.01 15.28
C ARG A 448 -29.84 -22.60 15.43
N GLN A 449 -30.09 -21.31 15.57
CA GLN A 449 -31.46 -20.77 15.69
C GLN A 449 -32.23 -20.95 14.38
N ALA A 450 -31.62 -20.57 13.25
CA ALA A 450 -32.22 -20.62 11.92
C ALA A 450 -32.58 -22.06 11.51
N PHE A 451 -31.69 -23.02 11.75
CA PHE A 451 -31.93 -24.43 11.41
C PHE A 451 -32.60 -25.23 12.54
N LYS A 452 -32.87 -24.60 13.69
CA LYS A 452 -33.43 -25.25 14.89
C LYS A 452 -32.65 -26.49 15.34
N GLN A 453 -31.31 -26.41 15.31
CA GLN A 453 -30.42 -27.51 15.67
C GLN A 453 -29.49 -27.15 16.83
N GLY A 454 -29.30 -28.08 17.76
CA GLY A 454 -28.32 -27.96 18.84
C GLY A 454 -28.77 -27.10 20.02
N ARG A 455 -27.83 -26.81 20.92
CA ARG A 455 -28.04 -26.04 22.15
C ARG A 455 -27.88 -24.55 21.91
N ALA A 456 -28.76 -23.75 22.52
CA ALA A 456 -28.73 -22.30 22.47
C ALA A 456 -27.41 -21.76 23.06
N LEU A 457 -26.80 -20.80 22.35
CA LEU A 457 -25.59 -20.11 22.79
C LEU A 457 -25.95 -18.70 23.27
N LYS A 458 -25.15 -18.16 24.20
CA LYS A 458 -25.31 -16.78 24.68
C LYS A 458 -24.80 -15.80 23.64
N GLU A 459 -25.46 -14.67 23.49
CA GLU A 459 -25.02 -13.62 22.60
C GLU A 459 -23.65 -13.06 22.98
N LYS A 460 -22.83 -12.75 21.98
CA LYS A 460 -21.56 -12.04 22.09
C LYS A 460 -21.67 -10.61 21.56
N ASP A 461 -20.76 -9.79 22.06
CA ASP A 461 -20.64 -8.41 21.62
C ASP A 461 -20.01 -8.37 20.23
N LEU A 462 -20.82 -7.98 19.25
CA LEU A 462 -20.44 -7.83 17.86
C LEU A 462 -21.24 -6.64 17.33
N PRO A 463 -20.62 -5.68 16.61
CA PRO A 463 -21.33 -4.50 16.12
C PRO A 463 -22.58 -4.85 15.30
N PRO A 464 -23.65 -4.04 15.38
CA PRO A 464 -24.94 -4.36 14.76
C PRO A 464 -24.86 -4.68 13.26
N ALA A 465 -24.02 -3.96 12.51
CA ALA A 465 -23.84 -4.18 11.07
C ALA A 465 -23.38 -5.61 10.74
N PHE A 466 -22.47 -6.19 11.54
CA PHE A 466 -22.07 -7.59 11.35
C PHE A 466 -23.20 -8.57 11.68
N LYS A 467 -23.97 -8.30 12.74
CA LYS A 467 -25.12 -9.15 13.10
C LYS A 467 -26.18 -9.12 12.00
N GLN A 468 -26.44 -7.95 11.43
CA GLN A 468 -27.34 -7.78 10.29
C GLN A 468 -26.84 -8.55 9.07
N ALA A 469 -25.55 -8.44 8.72
CA ALA A 469 -24.96 -9.21 7.61
C ALA A 469 -25.08 -10.73 7.83
N ILE A 470 -24.87 -11.23 9.06
CA ILE A 470 -25.07 -12.65 9.38
C ILE A 470 -26.52 -13.07 9.20
N VAL A 471 -27.48 -12.26 9.70
CA VAL A 471 -28.91 -12.56 9.57
C VAL A 471 -29.34 -12.55 8.11
N GLN A 472 -28.90 -11.56 7.33
CA GLN A 472 -29.20 -11.45 5.91
C GLN A 472 -28.66 -12.65 5.14
N GLY A 473 -27.37 -12.97 5.28
CA GLY A 473 -26.78 -14.10 4.55
C GLY A 473 -27.35 -15.47 4.95
N ILE A 474 -27.87 -15.62 6.17
CA ILE A 474 -28.65 -16.81 6.56
C ILE A 474 -30.00 -16.83 5.82
N ALA A 475 -30.70 -15.71 5.72
CA ALA A 475 -31.97 -15.61 5.00
C ALA A 475 -31.78 -15.90 3.50
N ASP A 476 -30.79 -15.28 2.86
CA ASP A 476 -30.47 -15.50 1.44
C ASP A 476 -30.14 -16.97 1.18
N TYR A 477 -29.37 -17.60 2.06
CA TYR A 477 -29.08 -19.02 1.94
C TYR A 477 -30.32 -19.91 2.13
N GLN A 478 -31.26 -19.54 3.00
CA GLN A 478 -32.53 -20.24 3.13
C GLN A 478 -33.38 -20.13 1.86
N GLU A 479 -33.39 -18.97 1.20
CA GLU A 479 -34.05 -18.80 -0.10
C GLU A 479 -33.41 -19.68 -1.17
N ILE A 480 -32.08 -19.72 -1.26
CA ILE A 480 -31.35 -20.63 -2.15
C ILE A 480 -31.76 -22.10 -1.89
N LEU A 481 -31.89 -22.51 -0.63
CA LEU A 481 -32.35 -23.86 -0.29
C LEU A 481 -33.80 -24.12 -0.71
N ILE A 482 -34.69 -23.14 -0.54
CA ILE A 482 -36.09 -23.22 -0.99
C ILE A 482 -36.14 -23.38 -2.50
N GLU A 483 -35.39 -22.57 -3.25
CA GLU A 483 -35.33 -22.63 -4.71
C GLU A 483 -34.74 -23.94 -5.22
N ARG A 484 -33.65 -24.44 -4.61
CA ARG A 484 -33.08 -25.76 -4.94
C ARG A 484 -34.05 -26.91 -4.66
N ALA A 485 -34.92 -26.75 -3.67
CA ALA A 485 -35.97 -27.71 -3.34
C ALA A 485 -37.22 -27.58 -4.23
N ARG A 486 -37.38 -26.47 -4.99
CA ARG A 486 -38.49 -26.32 -5.94
C ARG A 486 -38.36 -27.40 -7.03
N PRO A 487 -39.39 -28.25 -7.23
CA PRO A 487 -39.33 -29.28 -8.24
C PRO A 487 -39.23 -28.65 -9.63
N LYS A 488 -38.20 -28.99 -10.39
CA LYS A 488 -38.05 -28.58 -11.79
C LYS A 488 -39.13 -29.28 -12.63
N VAL A 489 -40.20 -28.56 -12.97
CA VAL A 489 -41.27 -29.07 -13.84
C VAL A 489 -40.70 -29.22 -15.26
N LYS A 490 -40.44 -30.46 -15.69
CA LYS A 490 -40.15 -30.76 -17.09
C LYS A 490 -41.47 -30.75 -17.87
N ILE A 491 -41.80 -29.64 -18.51
CA ILE A 491 -42.92 -29.57 -19.45
C ILE A 491 -42.51 -30.29 -20.73
N ASN A 492 -43.20 -31.38 -21.07
CA ASN A 492 -42.98 -32.08 -22.32
C ASN A 492 -43.76 -31.37 -23.45
N LEU A 493 -43.05 -30.56 -24.23
CA LEU A 493 -43.63 -29.81 -25.35
C LEU A 493 -44.03 -30.70 -26.54
N ALA A 494 -43.61 -31.97 -26.58
CA ALA A 494 -43.93 -32.88 -27.69
C ALA A 494 -45.43 -33.22 -27.81
N SER A 495 -46.21 -33.00 -26.75
CA SER A 495 -47.65 -33.25 -26.75
C SER A 495 -48.48 -31.99 -27.02
N LEU A 496 -47.86 -30.81 -27.19
CA LEU A 496 -48.59 -29.56 -27.39
C LEU A 496 -49.38 -29.55 -28.70
N ASP A 497 -48.83 -30.12 -29.77
CA ASP A 497 -49.54 -30.19 -31.06
C ASP A 497 -50.75 -31.11 -30.99
N GLN A 498 -50.63 -32.22 -30.26
CA GLN A 498 -51.75 -33.12 -30.00
C GLN A 498 -52.82 -32.43 -29.15
N ILE A 499 -52.43 -31.73 -28.08
CA ILE A 499 -53.36 -30.97 -27.22
C ILE A 499 -54.08 -29.87 -28.03
N ARG A 500 -53.38 -29.18 -28.93
CA ARG A 500 -53.98 -28.17 -29.82
C ARG A 500 -54.95 -28.79 -30.81
N SER A 501 -54.60 -29.94 -31.39
CA SER A 501 -55.48 -30.67 -32.31
C SER A 501 -56.74 -31.18 -31.61
N ASP A 502 -56.59 -31.82 -30.45
CA ASP A 502 -57.71 -32.38 -29.68
C ASP A 502 -58.65 -31.26 -29.17
N ALA A 503 -58.09 -30.12 -28.77
CA ALA A 503 -58.87 -28.95 -28.38
C ALA A 503 -59.62 -28.32 -29.56
N ALA A 504 -59.00 -28.25 -30.75
CA ALA A 504 -59.66 -27.77 -31.96
C ALA A 504 -60.82 -28.69 -32.37
N GLU A 505 -60.64 -30.01 -32.31
CA GLU A 505 -61.70 -30.98 -32.62
C GLU A 505 -62.85 -30.90 -31.61
N THR A 506 -62.53 -30.75 -30.32
CA THR A 506 -63.54 -30.58 -29.27
C THR A 506 -64.32 -29.28 -29.44
N LYS A 507 -63.64 -28.19 -29.82
CA LYS A 507 -64.26 -26.89 -30.13
C LYS A 507 -65.25 -27.02 -31.28
N GLU A 508 -64.83 -27.64 -32.39
CA GLU A 508 -65.64 -27.82 -33.61
C GLU A 508 -66.90 -28.68 -33.38
N SER A 509 -66.85 -29.59 -32.41
CA SER A 509 -67.94 -30.47 -32.01
C SER A 509 -68.98 -29.78 -31.12
N LEU A 510 -68.57 -28.77 -30.34
CA LEU A 510 -69.43 -28.04 -29.40
C LEU A 510 -70.09 -26.78 -29.99
N LEU A 511 -69.61 -26.31 -31.14
CA LEU A 511 -70.15 -25.15 -31.85
C LEU A 511 -71.49 -25.46 -32.52
N THR A 512 -72.51 -24.66 -32.18
CA THR A 512 -73.79 -24.64 -32.90
C THR A 512 -73.65 -23.98 -34.28
N GLU A 513 -74.60 -24.21 -35.20
CA GLU A 513 -74.50 -23.71 -36.59
C GLU A 513 -74.44 -22.18 -36.67
N GLU A 514 -75.11 -21.48 -35.77
CA GLU A 514 -75.08 -20.01 -35.67
C GLU A 514 -73.72 -19.51 -35.15
N GLU A 515 -73.09 -20.21 -34.21
CA GLU A 515 -71.76 -19.86 -33.68
C GLU A 515 -70.65 -20.18 -34.69
N ARG A 516 -70.81 -21.23 -35.51
CA ARG A 516 -69.88 -21.58 -36.59
C ARG A 516 -69.81 -20.51 -37.67
N GLN A 517 -70.94 -19.86 -37.98
CA GLN A 517 -70.98 -18.73 -38.91
C GLN A 517 -70.31 -17.48 -38.34
N LEU A 518 -70.52 -17.18 -37.05
CA LEU A 518 -69.87 -16.05 -36.39
C LEU A 518 -68.33 -16.21 -36.34
N GLU A 519 -67.83 -17.41 -36.06
CA GLU A 519 -66.38 -17.68 -36.09
C GLU A 519 -65.78 -17.60 -37.49
N ALA A 520 -66.51 -18.05 -38.51
CA ALA A 520 -66.06 -17.92 -39.90
C ALA A 520 -65.99 -16.44 -40.33
N GLU A 521 -66.99 -15.64 -39.95
CA GLU A 521 -66.99 -14.19 -40.17
C GLU A 521 -65.87 -13.48 -39.41
N GLU A 522 -65.55 -13.91 -38.19
CA GLU A 522 -64.46 -13.35 -37.36
C GLU A 522 -63.08 -13.75 -37.90
N ALA A 523 -62.90 -14.99 -38.35
CA ALA A 523 -61.68 -15.45 -39.02
C ALA A 523 -61.45 -14.74 -40.37
N GLU A 524 -62.52 -14.47 -41.14
CA GLU A 524 -62.45 -13.63 -42.35
C GLU A 524 -62.08 -12.18 -42.03
N ARG A 525 -62.58 -11.62 -40.92
CA ARG A 525 -62.17 -10.27 -40.46
C ARG A 525 -60.68 -10.23 -40.08
N ILE A 526 -60.20 -11.19 -39.29
CA ILE A 526 -58.80 -11.27 -38.84
C ILE A 526 -57.84 -11.49 -40.01
N THR A 527 -58.21 -12.31 -40.99
CA THR A 527 -57.40 -12.50 -42.22
C THR A 527 -57.43 -11.28 -43.14
N SER A 528 -58.53 -10.53 -43.18
CA SER A 528 -58.63 -9.27 -43.91
C SER A 528 -57.82 -8.12 -43.28
N GLU A 529 -57.69 -8.11 -41.94
CA GLU A 529 -56.84 -7.15 -41.20
C GLU A 529 -55.35 -7.53 -41.27
N SER A 530 -55.02 -8.83 -41.19
CA SER A 530 -53.63 -9.31 -41.34
C SER A 530 -53.07 -9.06 -42.74
N ASN A 531 -53.90 -9.13 -43.79
CA ASN A 531 -53.47 -8.81 -45.17
C ASN A 531 -53.27 -7.31 -45.43
N LYS A 532 -53.74 -6.42 -44.54
CA LYS A 532 -53.47 -4.97 -44.63
C LYS A 532 -52.12 -4.56 -44.02
N GLN A 533 -51.53 -5.38 -43.14
CA GLN A 533 -50.23 -5.08 -42.50
C GLN A 533 -49.02 -5.78 -43.16
N VAL A 534 -49.21 -6.69 -44.12
CA VAL A 534 -48.12 -7.43 -44.80
C VAL A 534 -47.67 -6.78 -46.13
N SER A 535 -48.21 -5.60 -46.49
CA SER A 535 -47.87 -4.93 -47.76
C SER A 535 -46.60 -4.07 -47.75
N GLU A 536 -45.86 -3.93 -46.64
CA GLU A 536 -44.71 -2.99 -46.61
C GLU A 536 -43.41 -3.44 -45.92
N SER A 537 -43.29 -4.67 -45.39
CA SER A 537 -42.14 -5.02 -44.52
C SER A 537 -41.31 -6.23 -44.96
N SER A 538 -41.26 -6.59 -46.25
CA SER A 538 -40.39 -7.69 -46.71
C SER A 538 -39.62 -7.40 -48.00
N ALA A 539 -38.78 -6.38 -47.99
CA ALA A 539 -37.60 -6.35 -48.85
C ALA A 539 -36.62 -5.25 -48.44
N THR A 540 -35.80 -5.44 -47.39
CA THR A 540 -34.41 -4.93 -47.34
C THR A 540 -33.71 -5.24 -46.01
N GLU A 541 -33.20 -6.46 -45.87
CA GLU A 541 -31.90 -6.77 -45.25
C GLU A 541 -31.34 -7.85 -46.19
N GLU A 542 -30.37 -7.62 -47.06
CA GLU A 542 -28.99 -7.25 -46.80
C GLU A 542 -28.41 -6.55 -48.03
N LYS A 543 -28.02 -5.28 -47.88
CA LYS A 543 -26.86 -4.64 -48.52
C LYS A 543 -26.91 -3.14 -48.25
N MET A 544 -26.22 -2.69 -47.21
CA MET A 544 -25.51 -1.42 -47.29
C MET A 544 -24.35 -1.42 -46.31
N THR A 545 -23.15 -1.65 -46.86
CA THR A 545 -21.92 -1.10 -46.30
C THR A 545 -21.72 0.28 -46.92
N LYS A 546 -21.23 1.19 -46.08
CA LYS A 546 -20.55 2.48 -46.36
C LYS A 546 -21.36 3.78 -46.48
N ASP A 547 -21.00 4.64 -45.52
CA ASP A 547 -20.66 6.06 -45.60
C ASP A 547 -21.79 7.11 -45.63
N ILE A 548 -22.16 7.54 -44.42
CA ILE A 548 -21.95 8.90 -43.84
C ILE A 548 -22.04 10.10 -44.79
N ASP A 549 -23.03 10.97 -44.53
CA ASP A 549 -22.96 12.40 -44.14
C ASP A 549 -24.31 13.07 -44.53
N GLU A 550 -24.90 14.06 -43.87
CA GLU A 550 -24.74 14.77 -42.59
C GLU A 550 -25.96 15.73 -42.57
N THR A 551 -26.72 15.85 -41.47
CA THR A 551 -27.25 17.13 -40.90
C THR A 551 -28.14 16.88 -39.66
N ALA A 552 -27.50 16.98 -38.48
CA ALA A 552 -27.94 17.38 -37.11
C ALA A 552 -29.44 17.44 -36.75
N ALA A 553 -29.93 17.04 -35.56
CA ALA A 553 -29.38 16.47 -34.33
C ALA A 553 -30.59 16.01 -33.46
N SER A 554 -30.71 14.73 -33.10
CA SER A 554 -30.64 14.29 -31.69
C SER A 554 -30.09 12.84 -31.64
N GLY A 555 -28.95 12.64 -30.98
CA GLY A 555 -28.11 11.43 -31.08
C GLY A 555 -28.62 10.19 -30.35
N LEU A 556 -29.91 10.10 -30.02
CA LEU A 556 -30.43 9.14 -29.02
C LEU A 556 -31.23 7.97 -29.60
N GLY A 557 -31.44 7.91 -30.92
CA GLY A 557 -32.20 6.82 -31.54
C GLY A 557 -33.66 6.71 -31.05
N LEU A 558 -34.19 7.79 -30.45
CA LEU A 558 -35.57 7.88 -30.00
C LEU A 558 -36.51 7.98 -31.21
N ASP A 559 -37.65 7.32 -31.12
CA ASP A 559 -38.72 7.49 -32.10
C ASP A 559 -39.54 8.78 -31.82
N GLU A 560 -40.39 9.17 -32.77
CA GLU A 560 -41.17 10.42 -32.67
C GLU A 560 -42.09 10.47 -31.43
N ASN A 561 -42.57 9.32 -30.93
CA ASN A 561 -43.44 9.28 -29.76
C ASN A 561 -42.63 9.34 -28.46
N GLU A 562 -41.47 8.68 -28.43
CA GLU A 562 -40.53 8.68 -27.33
C GLU A 562 -39.92 10.07 -27.11
N GLU A 563 -39.48 10.74 -28.18
CA GLU A 563 -38.96 12.11 -28.12
C GLU A 563 -40.04 13.10 -27.66
N GLN A 564 -41.27 12.95 -28.15
CA GLN A 564 -42.39 13.79 -27.75
C GLN A 564 -42.78 13.58 -26.28
N LEU A 565 -42.73 12.35 -25.75
CA LEU A 565 -42.96 12.07 -24.34
C LEU A 565 -41.85 12.67 -23.47
N LEU A 566 -40.59 12.46 -23.84
CA LEU A 566 -39.43 12.94 -23.10
C LEU A 566 -39.42 14.48 -23.03
N LEU A 567 -39.70 15.17 -24.14
CA LEU A 567 -39.82 16.64 -24.17
C LEU A 567 -41.00 17.16 -23.34
N ALA A 568 -42.13 16.45 -23.35
CA ALA A 568 -43.30 16.82 -22.55
C ALA A 568 -43.00 16.69 -21.05
N LEU A 569 -42.31 15.62 -20.64
CA LEU A 569 -41.86 15.40 -19.26
C LEU A 569 -40.81 16.45 -18.84
N PHE A 570 -39.85 16.76 -19.72
CA PHE A 570 -38.83 17.76 -19.47
C PHE A 570 -39.42 19.17 -19.32
N SER A 571 -40.42 19.51 -20.13
CA SER A 571 -41.06 20.84 -20.11
C SER A 571 -42.25 20.97 -19.15
N GLY A 572 -42.60 19.91 -18.41
CA GLY A 572 -43.76 19.88 -17.51
C GLY A 572 -45.12 20.02 -18.23
N GLN A 573 -45.20 19.62 -19.50
CA GLN A 573 -46.43 19.67 -20.30
C GLN A 573 -47.31 18.44 -20.05
N PRO A 574 -48.64 18.56 -20.15
CA PRO A 574 -49.54 17.42 -20.00
C PRO A 574 -49.37 16.43 -21.16
N TYR A 575 -48.96 15.20 -20.84
CA TYR A 575 -48.70 14.12 -21.80
C TYR A 575 -49.84 13.10 -21.94
N GLN A 576 -50.83 13.12 -21.04
CA GLN A 576 -51.89 12.11 -20.97
C GLN A 576 -52.80 12.11 -22.22
N ASP A 577 -53.09 13.30 -22.76
CA ASP A 577 -53.97 13.45 -23.92
C ASP A 577 -53.34 12.88 -25.21
N PHE A 578 -52.02 13.00 -25.37
CA PHE A 578 -51.35 12.46 -26.56
C PHE A 578 -51.27 10.93 -26.49
N LEU A 579 -51.01 10.36 -25.31
CA LEU A 579 -50.96 8.91 -25.11
C LEU A 579 -52.32 8.26 -25.40
N LEU A 580 -53.41 8.90 -24.96
CA LEU A 580 -54.78 8.45 -25.24
C LEU A 580 -55.13 8.53 -26.73
N GLN A 581 -54.75 9.60 -27.42
CA GLN A 581 -55.03 9.76 -28.85
C GLN A 581 -54.25 8.79 -29.73
N ARG A 582 -53.03 8.40 -29.32
CA ARG A 582 -52.18 7.47 -30.06
C ARG A 582 -52.25 6.02 -29.56
N HIS A 583 -53.13 5.73 -28.59
CA HIS A 583 -53.30 4.41 -27.97
C HIS A 583 -51.99 3.80 -27.41
N LEU A 584 -51.13 4.65 -26.84
CA LEU A 584 -49.83 4.24 -26.27
C LEU A 584 -49.96 3.96 -24.77
N LEU A 585 -49.26 2.92 -24.31
CA LEU A 585 -49.18 2.58 -22.89
C LEU A 585 -47.97 3.28 -22.26
N LEU A 586 -48.20 4.13 -21.26
CA LEU A 586 -47.16 4.95 -20.62
C LEU A 586 -45.94 4.14 -20.17
N SER A 587 -46.16 3.02 -19.47
CA SER A 587 -45.07 2.18 -18.97
C SER A 587 -44.17 1.64 -20.07
N VAL A 588 -44.74 1.29 -21.24
CA VAL A 588 -43.97 0.74 -22.36
C VAL A 588 -43.10 1.80 -23.01
N VAL A 589 -43.64 3.01 -23.22
CA VAL A 589 -42.86 4.10 -23.82
C VAL A 589 -41.76 4.57 -22.86
N VAL A 590 -42.03 4.59 -21.55
CA VAL A 590 -41.01 4.90 -20.53
C VAL A 590 -39.91 3.84 -20.49
N ASP A 591 -40.26 2.56 -20.51
CA ASP A 591 -39.27 1.47 -20.53
C ASP A 591 -38.38 1.56 -21.78
N GLN A 592 -38.95 1.88 -22.95
CA GLN A 592 -38.21 2.06 -24.20
C GLN A 592 -37.26 3.27 -24.17
N ILE A 593 -37.70 4.39 -23.60
CA ILE A 593 -36.85 5.58 -23.43
C ILE A 593 -35.70 5.25 -22.46
N ASN A 594 -36.00 4.65 -21.31
CA ASN A 594 -34.99 4.29 -20.32
C ASN A 594 -33.98 3.31 -20.92
N GLU A 595 -34.41 2.27 -21.65
CA GLU A 595 -33.52 1.30 -22.29
C GLU A 595 -32.56 1.98 -23.30
N LYS A 596 -33.05 2.90 -24.12
CA LYS A 596 -32.23 3.61 -25.12
C LYS A 596 -31.25 4.62 -24.52
N ILE A 597 -31.63 5.28 -23.42
CA ILE A 597 -30.80 6.29 -22.75
C ILE A 597 -29.84 5.63 -21.74
N PHE A 598 -30.12 4.40 -21.30
CA PHE A 598 -29.30 3.67 -20.33
C PHE A 598 -27.84 3.53 -20.76
N ASP A 599 -27.57 3.34 -22.05
CA ASP A 599 -26.20 3.20 -22.57
C ASP A 599 -25.36 4.49 -22.42
N GLU A 600 -26.01 5.66 -22.36
CA GLU A 600 -25.35 6.97 -22.22
C GLU A 600 -25.25 7.43 -20.76
N ILE A 601 -26.32 7.26 -19.97
CA ILE A 601 -26.40 7.77 -18.58
C ILE A 601 -26.10 6.67 -17.54
N GLY A 602 -26.29 5.40 -17.88
CA GLY A 602 -26.01 4.26 -17.01
C GLY A 602 -27.06 4.01 -15.91
N ASP A 603 -28.19 4.71 -15.95
CA ASP A 603 -29.31 4.54 -15.01
C ASP A 603 -30.67 4.87 -15.67
N ALA A 604 -31.78 4.52 -15.00
CA ALA A 604 -33.12 4.88 -15.42
C ALA A 604 -33.40 6.37 -15.16
N VAL A 605 -33.74 7.11 -16.21
CA VAL A 605 -33.86 8.57 -16.17
C VAL A 605 -35.31 9.06 -15.98
N ILE A 606 -36.29 8.20 -16.23
CA ILE A 606 -37.71 8.44 -15.96
C ILE A 606 -38.21 7.41 -14.95
N ASP A 607 -38.75 7.86 -13.82
CA ASP A 607 -39.48 7.02 -12.88
C ASP A 607 -40.96 6.97 -13.28
N CYS A 608 -41.56 5.78 -13.27
CA CYS A 608 -42.95 5.56 -13.65
C CYS A 608 -43.66 4.63 -12.66
N ASP A 609 -44.65 5.17 -11.95
CA ASP A 609 -45.48 4.43 -10.98
C ASP A 609 -46.65 3.66 -11.62
N GLY A 610 -46.71 3.65 -12.96
CA GLY A 610 -47.73 3.02 -13.77
C GLY A 610 -48.92 3.93 -14.12
N GLN A 611 -49.06 5.09 -13.48
CA GLN A 611 -50.08 6.10 -13.81
C GLN A 611 -49.48 7.47 -14.14
N LYS A 612 -48.28 7.74 -13.64
CA LYS A 612 -47.52 8.96 -13.87
C LYS A 612 -46.06 8.61 -14.13
N ALA A 613 -45.45 9.43 -14.99
CA ALA A 613 -44.03 9.44 -15.26
C ALA A 613 -43.45 10.80 -14.86
N GLU A 614 -42.28 10.78 -14.23
CA GLU A 614 -41.52 11.97 -13.83
C GLU A 614 -40.03 11.74 -14.11
N ILE A 615 -39.31 12.80 -14.50
CA ILE A 615 -37.86 12.71 -14.71
C ILE A 615 -37.19 12.65 -13.34
N VAL A 616 -36.24 11.73 -13.19
CA VAL A 616 -35.39 11.67 -12.00
C VAL A 616 -34.51 12.91 -11.98
N GLU A 617 -34.72 13.77 -10.99
CA GLU A 617 -34.08 15.11 -10.90
C GLU A 617 -32.54 15.04 -10.94
N ASP A 618 -31.95 13.96 -10.40
CA ASP A 618 -30.49 13.76 -10.40
C ASP A 618 -29.91 13.63 -11.82
N TYR A 619 -30.70 13.19 -12.81
CA TYR A 619 -30.28 13.00 -14.21
C TYR A 619 -30.85 14.07 -15.15
N ARG A 620 -31.55 15.08 -14.62
CA ARG A 620 -32.19 16.13 -15.40
C ARG A 620 -31.19 17.00 -16.15
N SER A 621 -30.08 17.36 -15.49
CA SER A 621 -28.98 18.13 -16.11
C SER A 621 -28.31 17.34 -17.23
N ASP A 622 -28.06 16.04 -17.01
CA ASP A 622 -27.43 15.17 -18.01
C ASP A 622 -28.34 14.99 -19.23
N LEU A 623 -29.65 14.81 -19.01
CA LEU A 623 -30.67 14.80 -20.07
C LEU A 623 -30.76 16.12 -20.85
N ALA A 624 -30.59 17.27 -20.17
CA ALA A 624 -30.60 18.58 -20.81
C ALA A 624 -29.44 18.75 -21.78
N ASP A 625 -28.24 18.34 -21.35
CA ASP A 625 -27.02 18.33 -22.15
C ASP A 625 -27.15 17.37 -23.35
N LEU A 626 -27.76 16.20 -23.14
CA LEU A 626 -27.99 15.17 -24.15
C LEU A 626 -28.99 15.61 -25.24
N LEU A 627 -30.01 16.38 -24.85
CA LEU A 627 -31.06 16.90 -25.75
C LEU A 627 -30.71 18.28 -26.35
N GLY A 628 -29.63 18.91 -25.90
CA GLY A 628 -29.21 20.25 -26.37
C GLY A 628 -30.19 21.37 -25.97
N ILE A 629 -30.84 21.24 -24.81
CA ILE A 629 -31.86 22.17 -24.31
C ILE A 629 -31.26 22.99 -23.16
N GLU A 630 -31.20 24.32 -23.29
CA GLU A 630 -30.78 25.21 -22.19
C GLU A 630 -31.81 25.16 -21.05
N GLU A 631 -31.36 24.81 -19.84
CA GLU A 631 -32.17 24.89 -18.62
C GLU A 631 -32.68 26.32 -18.38
N LYS A 632 -33.93 26.44 -17.91
CA LYS A 632 -34.58 27.72 -17.58
C LYS A 632 -34.71 27.93 -16.08
#